data_AF-A0A5C5WLB1-F1
#
_entry.id   AF-A0A5C5WLB1-F1
#
_cell.length_a   1.000
_cell.length_b   1.000
_cell.length_c   1.000
_cell.angle_alpha   90.00
_cell.angle_beta   90.00
_cell.angle_gamma   90.00
#
_symmetry.space_group_name_H-M   'P 1'
#
loop_
_entity.id
_entity.type
_entity.pdbx_description
1 polymer ?
#
loop_
_entity_poly.entity_id
_entity_poly.type
_entity_poly.pdbx_seq_one_letter_code
_entity_poly.pdbx_strand_id
1 'polypeptide(L)'
;MTQADLYSFPEFADKIVGFYCGTAQYSVAIVSPRPVLQAGRLFLTGSTAPREPSGWDDGLVTAIAWDTVSSYAVFDDLDDYMRRMGTPSERASAKPKR
;
A
#
# COMPACT_ATOMS: atom_id res chain seq x y z
N MET A 1 -11.24 -17.30 12.15
CA MET A 1 -11.44 -17.02 10.72
C MET A 1 -11.22 -18.30 9.95
N THR A 2 -12.20 -18.69 9.16
CA THR A 2 -12.09 -19.80 8.21
C THR A 2 -11.64 -19.26 6.85
N GLN A 3 -11.14 -20.11 5.96
CA GLN A 3 -10.75 -19.69 4.61
C GLN A 3 -11.92 -19.13 3.78
N ALA A 4 -13.17 -19.48 4.14
CA ALA A 4 -14.37 -18.93 3.51
C ALA A 4 -14.62 -17.45 3.87
N ASP A 5 -14.06 -16.95 4.97
CA ASP A 5 -14.18 -15.54 5.35
C ASP A 5 -13.37 -14.64 4.40
N LEU A 6 -12.42 -15.19 3.66
CA LEU A 6 -11.55 -14.46 2.72
C LEU A 6 -12.32 -13.87 1.52
N TYR A 7 -13.47 -14.42 1.15
CA TYR A 7 -14.30 -13.89 0.06
C TYR A 7 -14.98 -12.55 0.39
N SER A 8 -14.97 -12.14 1.67
CA SER A 8 -15.48 -10.82 2.09
C SER A 8 -14.43 -9.71 1.98
N PHE A 9 -13.19 -10.05 1.64
CA PHE A 9 -12.10 -9.09 1.56
C PHE A 9 -12.02 -8.45 0.18
N PRO A 10 -11.61 -7.17 0.09
CA PRO A 10 -11.32 -6.57 -1.19
C PRO A 10 -10.24 -7.35 -1.92
N GLU A 11 -10.42 -7.53 -3.22
CA GLU A 11 -9.40 -8.09 -4.09
C GLU A 11 -8.43 -7.00 -4.52
N PHE A 12 -7.14 -7.21 -4.25
CA PHE A 12 -6.06 -6.27 -4.58
C PHE A 12 -5.05 -6.86 -5.57
N ALA A 13 -5.43 -7.90 -6.30
CA ALA A 13 -4.59 -8.47 -7.34
C ALA A 13 -4.19 -7.38 -8.36
N ASP A 14 -2.90 -7.36 -8.72
CA ASP A 14 -2.31 -6.42 -9.68
C ASP A 14 -2.40 -4.94 -9.30
N LYS A 15 -2.78 -4.61 -8.06
CA LYS A 15 -2.83 -3.25 -7.53
C LYS A 15 -1.65 -2.94 -6.62
N ILE A 16 -1.39 -1.66 -6.41
CA ILE A 16 -0.59 -1.20 -5.27
C ILE A 16 -1.56 -0.64 -4.25
N VAL A 17 -1.37 -0.98 -2.98
CA VAL A 17 -2.25 -0.51 -1.90
C VAL A 17 -1.42 0.13 -0.81
N GLY A 18 -1.70 1.41 -0.56
CA GLY A 18 -1.17 2.14 0.59
C GLY A 18 -2.07 1.92 1.80
N PHE A 19 -1.54 1.34 2.86
CA PHE A 19 -2.27 1.07 4.10
C PHE A 19 -1.89 2.06 5.18
N TYR A 20 -2.89 2.54 5.91
CA TYR A 20 -2.71 3.33 7.12
C TYR A 20 -3.06 2.48 8.33
N CYS A 21 -2.15 2.35 9.28
CA CYS A 21 -2.32 1.49 10.45
C CYS A 21 -2.25 2.29 11.76
N GLY A 22 -3.29 2.22 12.60
CA GLY A 22 -3.27 2.75 13.97
C GLY A 22 -2.84 4.22 14.16
N THR A 23 -2.35 4.54 15.38
CA THR A 23 -2.02 5.90 15.85
C THR A 23 -0.65 6.41 15.39
N ALA A 24 0.16 5.57 14.77
CA ALA A 24 1.46 5.95 14.25
C ALA A 24 1.36 6.18 12.74
N GLN A 25 1.99 7.24 12.24
CA GLN A 25 2.02 7.65 10.83
C GLN A 25 2.73 6.65 9.89
N TYR A 26 2.78 5.37 10.22
CA TYR A 26 3.34 4.34 9.37
C TYR A 26 2.31 3.97 8.31
N SER A 27 2.48 4.57 7.13
CA SER A 27 1.86 4.09 5.91
C SER A 27 2.84 3.18 5.16
N VAL A 28 2.39 1.99 4.76
CA VAL A 28 3.16 1.10 3.87
C VAL A 28 2.39 0.87 2.60
N ALA A 29 3.06 0.98 1.45
CA ALA A 29 2.51 0.61 0.16
C ALA A 29 2.96 -0.81 -0.19
N ILE A 30 2.03 -1.69 -0.53
CA ILE A 30 2.28 -3.10 -0.85
C ILE A 30 1.82 -3.37 -2.28
N VAL A 31 2.66 -4.05 -3.05
CA VAL A 31 2.36 -4.54 -4.40
C VAL A 31 1.59 -5.84 -4.31
N SER A 32 0.45 -5.89 -5.00
CA SER A 32 -0.46 -7.03 -5.13
C SER A 32 -0.74 -7.75 -3.79
N PRO A 33 -1.20 -7.02 -2.75
CA PRO A 33 -1.38 -7.62 -1.43
C PRO A 33 -2.44 -8.72 -1.46
N ARG A 34 -2.16 -9.82 -0.75
CA ARG A 34 -3.07 -10.96 -0.64
C ARG A 34 -3.34 -11.29 0.82
N PRO A 35 -4.58 -11.68 1.16
CA PRO A 35 -4.89 -12.13 2.51
C PRO A 35 -4.27 -13.51 2.79
N VAL A 36 -3.53 -13.63 3.89
CA VAL A 36 -2.88 -14.86 4.35
C VAL A 36 -3.08 -15.02 5.85
N LEU A 37 -3.54 -16.19 6.28
CA LEU A 37 -3.58 -16.54 7.70
C LEU A 37 -2.21 -17.05 8.15
N GLN A 38 -1.59 -16.36 9.11
CA GLN A 38 -0.32 -16.73 9.73
C GLN A 38 -0.48 -16.76 11.24
N ALA A 39 -0.13 -17.89 11.86
CA ALA A 39 -0.24 -18.09 13.31
C ALA A 39 -1.63 -17.71 13.91
N GLY A 40 -2.70 -17.99 13.17
CA GLY A 40 -4.08 -17.68 13.59
C GLY A 40 -4.51 -16.22 13.42
N ARG A 41 -3.66 -15.36 12.86
CA ARG A 41 -3.95 -13.95 12.57
C ARG A 41 -3.94 -13.70 11.06
N LEU A 42 -4.82 -12.80 10.61
CA LEU A 42 -4.91 -12.45 9.20
C LEU A 42 -3.95 -11.30 8.86
N PHE A 43 -3.15 -11.52 7.83
CA PHE A 43 -2.25 -10.53 7.28
C PHE A 43 -2.56 -10.25 5.81
N LEU A 44 -2.32 -9.02 5.37
CA LEU A 44 -2.14 -8.71 3.95
C LEU A 44 -0.66 -8.73 3.65
N THR A 45 -0.25 -9.64 2.78
CA THR A 45 1.15 -9.91 2.44
C THR A 45 1.44 -9.56 0.99
N GLY A 46 2.62 -9.04 0.72
CA GLY A 46 3.13 -8.77 -0.63
C GLY A 46 4.55 -8.24 -0.56
N SER A 47 4.98 -7.49 -1.56
CA SER A 47 6.26 -6.78 -1.53
C SER A 47 6.06 -5.29 -1.30
N THR A 48 6.94 -4.64 -0.55
CA THR A 48 6.92 -3.18 -0.40
C THR A 48 7.04 -2.52 -1.78
N ALA A 49 6.13 -1.60 -2.09
CA ALA A 49 6.19 -0.84 -3.33
C ALA A 49 7.43 0.07 -3.33
N PRO A 50 8.20 0.13 -4.42
CA PRO A 50 9.37 1.00 -4.52
C PRO A 50 8.91 2.45 -4.45
N ARG A 51 9.70 3.33 -3.84
CA ARG A 51 9.37 4.77 -3.72
C ARG A 51 10.57 5.62 -4.08
N GLU A 52 10.37 6.93 -4.26
CA GLU A 52 11.49 7.86 -4.37
C GLU A 52 11.51 8.94 -3.28
N PRO A 53 12.64 9.13 -2.56
CA PRO A 53 13.89 8.35 -2.66
C PRO A 53 13.70 6.89 -2.20
N SER A 54 14.44 5.96 -2.80
CA SER A 54 14.39 4.53 -2.48
C SER A 54 14.49 4.26 -0.98
N GLY A 55 13.56 3.49 -0.44
CA GLY A 55 13.59 3.01 0.93
C GLY A 55 14.52 1.81 1.11
N TRP A 56 14.96 1.56 2.35
CA TRP A 56 15.71 0.34 2.68
C TRP A 56 14.83 -0.93 2.56
N ASP A 57 13.51 -0.74 2.60
CA ASP A 57 12.50 -1.79 2.60
C ASP A 57 11.89 -2.07 1.22
N ASP A 58 12.31 -1.33 0.19
CA ASP A 58 11.80 -1.44 -1.17
C ASP A 58 11.99 -2.86 -1.73
N GLY A 59 10.91 -3.45 -2.24
CA GLY A 59 10.90 -4.81 -2.80
C GLY A 59 10.96 -5.95 -1.76
N LEU A 60 11.17 -5.66 -0.48
CA LEU A 60 11.15 -6.70 0.56
C LEU A 60 9.74 -7.26 0.74
N VAL A 61 9.67 -8.56 1.09
CA VAL A 61 8.41 -9.17 1.50
C VAL A 61 7.95 -8.51 2.80
N THR A 62 6.72 -8.03 2.82
CA THR A 62 6.12 -7.35 3.95
C THR A 62 4.72 -7.89 4.23
N ALA A 63 4.29 -7.74 5.48
CA ALA A 63 3.00 -8.20 5.96
C ALA A 63 2.43 -7.19 6.94
N ILE A 64 1.16 -6.83 6.77
CA ILE A 64 0.42 -6.02 7.75
C ILE A 64 -0.74 -6.82 8.30
N ALA A 65 -1.00 -6.67 9.59
CA ALA A 65 -2.13 -7.33 10.20
C ALA A 65 -3.43 -6.58 9.87
N TRP A 66 -4.42 -7.26 9.30
CA TRP A 66 -5.62 -6.61 8.78
C TRP A 66 -6.41 -5.87 9.86
N ASP A 67 -6.45 -6.43 11.07
CA ASP A 67 -7.10 -5.84 12.25
C ASP A 67 -6.46 -4.51 12.71
N THR A 68 -5.30 -4.13 12.16
CA THR A 68 -4.62 -2.86 12.46
C THR A 68 -4.86 -1.77 11.42
N VAL A 69 -5.45 -2.12 10.27
CA VAL A 69 -5.70 -1.19 9.16
C VAL A 69 -6.87 -0.27 9.51
N SER A 70 -6.62 1.04 9.50
CA SER A 70 -7.67 2.05 9.71
C SER A 70 -8.29 2.49 8.39
N SER A 71 -7.49 2.60 7.34
CA SER A 71 -7.92 2.94 5.98
C SER A 71 -6.86 2.51 4.96
N TYR A 72 -7.23 2.49 3.69
CA TYR A 72 -6.33 2.17 2.59
C TYR A 72 -6.64 2.98 1.33
N ALA A 73 -5.63 3.20 0.50
CA ALA A 73 -5.74 3.80 -0.82
C ALA A 73 -5.26 2.79 -1.87
N VAL A 74 -6.02 2.64 -2.96
CA VAL A 74 -5.69 1.73 -4.06
C VAL A 74 -5.17 2.53 -5.24
N PHE A 75 -4.06 2.05 -5.81
CA PHE A 75 -3.43 2.57 -7.01
C PHE A 75 -3.54 1.49 -8.09
N ASP A 76 -3.82 1.92 -9.33
CA ASP A 76 -4.11 0.97 -10.41
C ASP A 76 -2.90 0.14 -10.82
N ASP A 77 -1.72 0.76 -10.79
CA ASP A 77 -0.43 0.18 -11.16
C ASP A 77 0.72 0.97 -10.53
N LEU A 78 1.96 0.58 -10.86
CA LEU A 78 3.16 1.24 -10.37
C LEU A 78 3.31 2.68 -10.89
N ASP A 79 2.92 2.93 -12.14
CA ASP A 79 3.06 4.26 -12.74
C ASP A 79 2.12 5.28 -12.08
N ASP A 80 0.87 4.88 -11.77
CA ASP A 80 -0.08 5.71 -11.03
C ASP A 80 0.41 5.99 -9.61
N TYR A 81 0.95 4.97 -8.94
CA TYR A 81 1.55 5.12 -7.62
C TYR A 81 2.72 6.12 -7.65
N MET A 82 3.69 5.93 -8.54
CA MET A 82 4.86 6.81 -8.66
C MET A 82 4.47 8.23 -9.03
N ARG A 83 3.53 8.43 -9.95
CA ARG A 83 3.00 9.75 -10.33
C ARG A 83 2.35 10.49 -9.17
N ARG A 84 1.67 9.76 -8.27
CA ARG A 84 0.99 10.37 -7.11
C ARG A 84 1.93 10.61 -5.94
N MET A 85 2.96 9.78 -5.78
CA MET A 85 3.99 9.88 -4.75
C MET A 85 5.13 10.86 -5.11
N GLY A 86 5.34 11.12 -6.40
CA GLY A 86 6.28 12.12 -6.90
C GLY A 86 6.04 13.50 -6.27
N THR A 87 7.14 14.16 -5.90
CA THR A 87 7.15 15.35 -5.04
C THR A 87 6.35 16.56 -5.60
N PRO A 88 5.86 17.46 -4.72
CA PRO A 88 5.19 18.72 -5.11
C PRO A 88 6.00 19.70 -5.97
N SER A 89 7.30 19.45 -6.18
CA SER A 89 8.24 20.29 -6.93
C SER A 89 7.75 20.63 -8.36
N GLU A 90 7.05 19.70 -9.01
CA GLU A 90 6.49 19.92 -10.36
C GLU A 90 5.11 20.60 -10.34
N ARG A 91 4.36 20.47 -9.24
CA ARG A 91 3.03 21.09 -9.09
C ARG A 91 3.10 22.60 -8.82
N ALA A 92 4.20 23.09 -8.27
CA ALA A 92 4.41 24.53 -7.99
C ALA A 92 4.85 25.34 -9.24
N SER A 93 5.38 24.68 -10.28
CA SER A 93 5.86 25.32 -11.50
C SER A 93 4.76 25.60 -12.53
N ALA A 94 3.53 25.14 -12.28
CA ALA A 94 2.36 25.35 -13.12
C ALA A 94 1.45 26.53 -12.67
N LYS A 95 1.99 27.51 -11.93
CA LYS A 95 1.29 28.79 -11.77
C LYS A 95 1.57 29.67 -12.99
N PRO A 96 0.55 30.16 -13.72
CA PRO A 96 0.77 31.07 -14.83
C PRO A 96 1.35 32.37 -14.25
N LYS A 97 2.47 32.83 -14.83
CA LYS A 97 3.00 34.17 -14.56
C LYS A 97 1.90 35.18 -14.90
N ARG A 98 1.43 35.90 -13.88
CA ARG A 98 0.67 37.15 -14.06
C ARG A 98 1.63 38.27 -14.40
#